data_AF-A0A2D0LBF3-F1
#
_entry.id   AF-A0A2D0LBF3-F1
#
_cell.length_a   1.000
_cell.length_b   1.000
_cell.length_c   1.000
_cell.angle_alpha   90.00
_cell.angle_beta   90.00
_cell.angle_gamma   90.00
#
_symmetry.space_group_name_H-M   'P 1'
#
loop_
_entity.id
_entity.type
_entity.pdbx_description
1 polymer ?
#
loop_
_entity_poly.entity_id
_entity_poly.type
_entity_poly.pdbx_seq_one_letter_code
_entity_poly.pdbx_strand_id
1 'polypeptide(L)'
;MYNSYYEPGLSLTVTFFILTIGVLIGFVVSFFIIRYATRANELLDIQKKTLQELKVQNELLSGEKGNSEISSLCLDGVRKLHSSDVLERGGSVAQYKVMNIVKLHNDLMAEVEIKNLSILSARKAFQAEIDRISSELNESQKIAFLSFYKEGLK
;
A
#
# COMPACT_ATOMS: atom_id res chain seq x y z
N MET A 1 60.25 -34.42 -50.51
CA MET A 1 58.93 -35.08 -50.44
C MET A 1 58.11 -34.36 -49.38
N TYR A 2 57.16 -33.54 -49.81
CA TYR A 2 56.20 -32.86 -48.95
C TYR A 2 54.96 -33.74 -48.81
N ASN A 3 54.47 -33.95 -47.59
CA ASN A 3 53.05 -33.97 -47.22
C ASN A 3 52.93 -34.31 -45.73
N SER A 4 52.72 -33.31 -44.89
CA SER A 4 51.42 -32.74 -44.52
C SER A 4 50.77 -33.58 -43.42
N TYR A 5 51.18 -33.26 -42.18
CA TYR A 5 50.47 -33.66 -40.97
C TYR A 5 49.14 -32.90 -40.94
N TYR A 6 48.04 -33.62 -41.14
CA TYR A 6 46.69 -33.09 -40.95
C TYR A 6 46.45 -33.02 -39.43
N GLU A 7 46.59 -31.84 -38.83
CA GLU A 7 46.10 -31.60 -37.47
C GLU A 7 44.57 -31.48 -37.53
N PRO A 8 43.80 -32.34 -36.82
CA PRO A 8 42.36 -32.22 -36.82
C PRO A 8 41.98 -31.04 -35.93
N GLY A 9 41.78 -29.89 -36.55
CA GLY A 9 41.07 -28.76 -35.96
C GLY A 9 39.68 -29.21 -35.45
N LEU A 10 39.29 -28.68 -34.29
CA LEU A 10 38.06 -29.00 -33.57
C LEU A 10 36.86 -29.10 -34.52
N SER A 11 36.34 -30.32 -34.71
CA SER A 11 35.25 -30.60 -35.66
C SER A 11 34.00 -29.80 -35.29
N LEU A 12 33.39 -29.14 -36.29
CA LEU A 12 32.15 -28.37 -36.16
C LEU A 12 31.06 -29.16 -35.41
N THR A 13 30.99 -30.48 -35.65
CA THR A 13 30.05 -31.40 -35.01
C THR A 13 30.25 -31.49 -33.49
N VAL A 14 31.51 -31.46 -33.02
CA VAL A 14 31.84 -31.50 -31.59
C VAL A 14 31.44 -30.18 -30.93
N THR A 15 31.70 -29.05 -31.60
CA THR A 15 31.29 -27.73 -31.11
C THR A 15 29.77 -27.60 -30.99
N PHE A 16 29.01 -28.08 -31.99
CA PHE A 16 27.55 -28.10 -31.93
C PHE A 16 27.01 -28.98 -30.80
N PHE A 17 27.64 -30.14 -30.56
CA PHE A 17 27.25 -31.05 -29.48
C PHE A 17 27.45 -30.44 -28.08
N ILE A 18 28.54 -29.70 -27.89
CA ILE A 18 28.80 -28.99 -26.62
C ILE A 18 27.80 -27.85 -26.42
N LEU A 19 27.47 -27.09 -27.48
CA LEU A 19 26.48 -26.01 -27.44
C LEU A 19 25.08 -26.53 -27.08
N THR A 20 24.64 -27.62 -27.69
CA THR A 20 23.30 -28.19 -27.40
C THR A 20 23.20 -28.72 -25.97
N ILE A 21 24.24 -29.36 -25.45
CA ILE A 21 24.31 -29.78 -24.04
C ILE A 21 24.29 -28.57 -23.11
N GLY A 22 25.05 -27.52 -23.42
CA GLY A 22 25.07 -26.29 -22.62
C GLY A 22 23.69 -25.63 -22.53
N VAL A 23 22.96 -25.56 -23.66
CA VAL A 23 21.59 -25.04 -23.70
C VAL A 23 20.62 -25.92 -22.90
N LEU A 24 20.74 -27.25 -23.00
CA LEU A 24 19.89 -28.17 -22.23
C LEU A 24 20.10 -28.02 -20.72
N ILE A 25 21.35 -27.96 -20.26
CA ILE A 25 21.67 -27.74 -18.84
C ILE A 25 21.14 -26.36 -18.39
N GLY A 26 21.35 -25.32 -19.19
CA GLY A 26 20.83 -23.98 -18.91
C GLY A 26 19.30 -23.95 -18.78
N PHE A 27 18.60 -24.71 -19.62
CA PHE A 27 17.13 -24.82 -19.57
C PHE A 27 16.66 -25.52 -18.30
N VAL A 28 17.31 -26.62 -17.91
CA VAL A 28 17.00 -27.34 -16.66
C VAL A 28 17.23 -26.45 -15.44
N VAL A 29 18.37 -25.77 -15.37
CA VAL A 29 18.68 -24.86 -14.24
C VAL A 29 17.68 -23.71 -14.18
N SER A 30 17.36 -23.08 -15.31
CA SER A 30 16.39 -21.98 -15.38
C SER A 30 14.99 -22.43 -14.94
N PHE A 31 14.56 -23.62 -15.34
CA PHE A 31 13.28 -24.20 -14.91
C PHE A 31 13.21 -24.34 -13.38
N PHE A 32 14.28 -24.84 -12.75
CA PHE A 32 14.33 -24.93 -11.29
C PHE A 32 14.31 -23.56 -10.63
N ILE A 33 15.10 -22.59 -11.11
CA ILE A 33 15.11 -21.23 -10.56
C ILE A 33 13.73 -20.59 -10.61
N ILE A 34 13.05 -20.64 -11.76
CA ILE A 34 11.70 -20.09 -11.93
C ILE A 34 10.73 -20.76 -10.95
N ARG A 35 10.78 -22.08 -10.84
CA ARG A 35 9.89 -22.85 -9.94
C ARG A 35 10.12 -22.52 -8.45
N TYR A 36 11.37 -22.27 -8.05
CA TYR A 36 11.67 -21.84 -6.69
C TYR A 36 11.29 -20.38 -6.45
N ALA A 37 11.50 -19.50 -7.43
CA ALA A 37 11.13 -18.09 -7.34
C ALA A 37 9.62 -17.91 -7.23
N THR A 38 8.81 -18.65 -8.01
CA THR A 38 7.35 -18.59 -7.92
C THR A 38 6.86 -19.04 -6.54
N ARG A 39 7.37 -20.16 -6.02
CA ARG A 39 7.02 -20.64 -4.67
C ARG A 39 7.45 -19.67 -3.56
N ALA A 40 8.62 -19.04 -3.69
CA ALA A 40 9.07 -18.02 -2.74
C ALA A 40 8.16 -16.78 -2.79
N ASN A 41 7.70 -16.39 -3.98
CA ASN A 41 6.79 -15.26 -4.15
C ASN A 41 5.40 -15.55 -3.57
N GLU A 42 4.89 -16.77 -3.74
CA GLU A 42 3.65 -17.23 -3.09
C GLU A 42 3.78 -17.22 -1.56
N LEU A 43 4.90 -17.68 -1.02
CA LEU A 43 5.17 -17.65 0.42
C LEU A 43 5.29 -16.21 0.96
N LEU A 44 5.91 -15.30 0.21
CA LEU A 44 5.98 -13.89 0.56
C LEU A 44 4.60 -13.23 0.60
N ASP A 45 3.73 -13.56 -0.36
CA ASP A 45 2.38 -13.01 -0.41
C ASP A 45 1.52 -13.53 0.76
N ILE A 46 1.63 -14.82 1.07
CA ILE A 46 1.00 -15.41 2.27
C ILE A 46 1.53 -14.74 3.54
N GLN A 47 2.85 -14.59 3.69
CA GLN A 47 3.44 -13.93 4.86
C GLN A 47 2.98 -12.48 4.99
N LYS A 48 2.89 -11.73 3.89
CA LYS A 48 2.39 -10.36 3.89
C LYS A 48 0.94 -10.30 4.37
N LYS A 49 0.10 -11.22 3.89
CA LYS A 49 -1.30 -11.33 4.30
C LYS A 49 -1.42 -11.70 5.78
N THR A 50 -0.66 -12.70 6.24
CA THR A 50 -0.63 -13.11 7.65
C THR A 50 -0.11 -11.99 8.55
N LEU A 51 0.89 -11.22 8.11
CA LEU A 51 1.39 -10.06 8.87
C LEU A 51 0.32 -8.97 8.98
N GLN A 52 -0.44 -8.73 7.91
CA GLN A 52 -1.53 -7.76 7.92
C GLN A 52 -2.67 -8.22 8.85
N GLU A 53 -3.04 -9.50 8.80
CA GLU A 53 -4.04 -10.09 9.71
C GLU A 53 -3.56 -10.06 11.17
N LEU A 54 -2.28 -10.37 11.43
CA LEU A 54 -1.66 -10.27 12.75
C LEU A 54 -1.60 -8.82 13.24
N LYS A 55 -1.32 -7.84 12.37
CA LYS A 55 -1.34 -6.42 12.74
C LYS A 55 -2.73 -6.00 13.17
N VAL A 56 -3.76 -6.39 12.41
CA VAL A 56 -5.17 -6.13 12.75
C VAL A 56 -5.58 -6.85 14.04
N GLN A 57 -5.23 -8.14 14.20
CA GLN A 57 -5.55 -8.90 15.41
C GLN A 57 -4.81 -8.37 16.63
N ASN A 58 -3.55 -7.97 16.51
CA ASN A 58 -2.79 -7.36 17.60
C ASN A 58 -3.39 -6.00 17.98
N GLU A 59 -3.79 -5.18 17.00
CA GLU A 59 -4.49 -3.92 17.27
C GLU A 59 -5.84 -4.14 17.96
N LEU A 60 -6.58 -5.21 17.63
CA LEU A 60 -7.84 -5.60 18.30
C LEU A 60 -7.63 -6.18 19.71
N LEU A 61 -6.64 -7.05 19.88
CA LEU A 61 -6.32 -7.73 21.16
C LEU A 61 -5.58 -6.82 22.14
N SER A 62 -4.85 -5.83 21.63
CA SER A 62 -4.20 -4.79 22.45
C SER A 62 -5.19 -3.82 23.09
N GLY A 63 -6.49 -4.00 22.85
CA GLY A 63 -7.64 -3.36 23.50
C GLY A 63 -7.27 -2.33 24.55
N GLU A 64 -6.94 -1.10 24.10
CA GLU A 64 -6.68 0.06 24.98
C GLU A 64 -5.24 0.27 25.48
N LYS A 65 -4.20 -0.36 24.91
CA LYS A 65 -2.78 -0.02 25.17
C LYS A 65 -2.07 0.82 24.12
N GLY A 66 -2.83 1.30 23.13
CA GLY A 66 -2.39 2.20 22.06
C GLY A 66 -2.99 3.60 22.17
N ASN A 67 -3.25 4.10 23.38
CA ASN A 67 -3.44 5.55 23.61
C ASN A 67 -2.09 6.29 23.55
N SER A 68 -1.20 5.93 22.60
CA SER A 68 -0.30 6.96 22.10
C SER A 68 -1.23 7.90 21.35
N GLU A 69 -1.63 9.00 21.97
CA GLU A 69 -2.25 10.13 21.28
C GLU A 69 -1.47 10.29 19.98
N ILE A 70 -2.11 10.00 18.84
CA ILE A 70 -1.52 10.26 17.55
C ILE A 70 -1.55 11.78 17.42
N SER A 71 -0.58 12.42 18.06
CA SER A 71 -0.29 13.84 18.00
C SER A 71 0.32 14.08 16.63
N SER A 72 -0.53 14.21 15.63
CA SER A 72 -0.14 14.64 14.30
C SER A 72 -0.70 16.03 14.02
N LEU A 73 0.08 16.83 13.31
CA LEU A 73 -0.36 18.15 12.84
C LEU A 73 -1.61 18.05 11.95
N CYS A 74 -1.78 16.92 11.27
CA CYS A 74 -2.96 16.63 10.45
C CYS A 74 -4.23 16.42 11.31
N LEU A 75 -4.12 15.70 12.43
CA LEU A 75 -5.25 15.49 13.34
C LEU A 75 -5.63 16.80 14.05
N ASP A 76 -4.64 17.59 14.48
CA ASP A 76 -4.86 18.93 15.04
C ASP A 76 -5.48 19.89 14.02
N GLY A 77 -5.12 19.76 12.75
CA GLY A 77 -5.70 20.53 11.66
C GLY A 77 -7.20 20.30 11.53
N VAL A 78 -7.65 19.03 11.62
CA VAL A 78 -9.08 18.69 11.55
C VAL A 78 -9.81 19.01 12.86
N ARG A 79 -9.14 18.84 14.00
CA ARG A 79 -9.72 19.16 15.31
C ARG A 79 -10.12 20.63 15.45
N LYS A 80 -9.39 21.53 14.78
CA LYS A 80 -9.67 22.97 14.76
C LYS A 80 -10.84 23.37 13.84
N LEU A 81 -11.31 22.45 12.99
CA LEU A 81 -12.43 22.72 12.08
C LEU A 81 -13.77 22.59 12.82
N HIS A 82 -14.66 23.52 12.53
CA HIS A 82 -16.06 23.47 12.93
C HIS A 82 -16.98 23.24 11.72
N SER A 83 -18.23 22.86 12.00
CA SER A 83 -19.28 22.78 10.98
C SER A 83 -19.41 24.06 10.14
N SER A 84 -19.22 25.25 10.72
CA SER A 84 -19.25 26.51 9.97
C SER A 84 -18.14 26.60 8.91
N ASP A 85 -17.01 25.94 9.14
CA ASP A 85 -15.88 26.00 8.22
C ASP A 85 -16.17 25.25 6.94
N VAL A 86 -17.01 24.21 6.96
CA VAL A 86 -17.38 23.42 5.78
C VAL A 86 -18.56 24.00 5.00
N LEU A 87 -19.19 25.07 5.48
CA LEU A 87 -20.34 25.73 4.85
C LEU A 87 -19.92 26.97 4.03
N GLU A 88 -20.67 27.27 2.98
CA GLU A 88 -20.60 28.54 2.26
C GLU A 88 -21.45 29.63 2.94
N ARG A 89 -21.32 30.88 2.47
CA ARG A 89 -22.11 32.03 2.96
C ARG A 89 -23.64 31.90 2.75
N GLY A 90 -24.12 30.81 2.18
CA GLY A 90 -25.54 30.45 2.06
C GLY A 90 -25.97 29.21 2.87
N GLY A 91 -25.09 28.64 3.71
CA GLY A 91 -25.39 27.44 4.50
C GLY A 91 -25.36 26.13 3.69
N SER A 92 -24.93 26.15 2.44
CA SER A 92 -24.66 24.94 1.64
C SER A 92 -23.27 24.39 1.95
N VAL A 93 -23.09 23.07 1.87
CA VAL A 93 -21.78 22.44 2.05
C VAL A 93 -20.89 22.71 0.84
N ALA A 94 -19.69 23.23 1.12
CA ALA A 94 -18.71 23.59 0.11
C ALA A 94 -17.83 22.38 -0.23
N GLN A 95 -18.01 21.79 -1.42
CA GLN A 95 -17.26 20.58 -1.83
C GLN A 95 -15.73 20.78 -1.75
N TYR A 96 -15.21 21.93 -2.19
CA TYR A 96 -13.76 22.21 -2.13
C TYR A 96 -13.20 22.24 -0.70
N LYS A 97 -14.02 22.63 0.28
CA LYS A 97 -13.61 22.63 1.69
C LYS A 97 -13.61 21.22 2.27
N VAL A 98 -14.58 20.39 1.89
CA VAL A 98 -14.58 18.96 2.23
C VAL A 98 -13.35 18.27 1.63
N MET A 99 -12.95 18.65 0.41
CA MET A 99 -11.75 18.10 -0.22
C MET A 99 -10.45 18.46 0.52
N ASN A 100 -10.39 19.62 1.18
CA ASN A 100 -9.25 19.95 2.06
C ASN A 100 -9.17 19.01 3.28
N ILE A 101 -10.32 18.58 3.81
CA ILE A 101 -10.39 17.60 4.91
C ILE A 101 -9.93 16.22 4.42
N VAL A 102 -10.36 15.82 3.22
CA VAL A 102 -9.87 14.58 2.57
C VAL A 102 -8.36 14.62 2.38
N LYS A 103 -7.79 15.77 2.00
CA LYS A 103 -6.33 15.92 1.91
C LYS A 103 -5.65 15.70 3.26
N LEU A 104 -6.17 16.31 4.34
CA LEU A 104 -5.65 16.10 5.70
C LEU A 104 -5.74 14.63 6.14
N HIS A 105 -6.79 13.91 5.73
CA HIS A 105 -6.90 12.47 5.96
C HIS A 105 -5.76 11.70 5.28
N ASN A 106 -5.52 11.97 4.00
CA ASN A 106 -4.49 11.27 3.22
C ASN A 106 -3.08 11.61 3.72
N ASP A 107 -2.82 12.87 4.07
CA ASP A 107 -1.57 13.32 4.67
C ASP A 107 -1.32 12.61 6.01
N LEU A 108 -2.36 12.43 6.83
CA LEU A 108 -2.28 11.66 8.08
C LEU A 108 -1.97 10.18 7.84
N MET A 109 -2.64 9.53 6.87
CA MET A 109 -2.38 8.13 6.56
C MET A 109 -0.95 7.92 6.08
N ALA A 110 -0.43 8.82 5.23
CA ALA A 110 0.95 8.79 4.78
C ALA A 110 1.94 8.97 5.95
N GLU A 111 1.67 9.89 6.87
CA GLU A 111 2.50 10.10 8.06
C GLU A 111 2.53 8.86 8.97
N VAL A 112 1.39 8.21 9.16
CA VAL A 112 1.24 7.00 9.98
C VAL A 112 1.97 5.81 9.35
N GLU A 113 1.94 5.69 8.02
CA GLU A 113 2.68 4.67 7.29
C GLU A 113 4.20 4.89 7.42
N ILE A 114 4.68 6.12 7.21
CA ILE A 114 6.11 6.47 7.35
C ILE A 114 6.61 6.22 8.78
N LYS A 115 5.81 6.58 9.79
CA LYS A 115 6.17 6.44 11.21
C LYS A 115 5.89 5.04 11.77
N ASN A 116 5.41 4.10 10.96
CA ASN A 116 4.98 2.77 11.39
C ASN A 116 4.01 2.78 12.59
N LEU A 117 3.14 3.79 12.65
CA LEU A 117 2.10 3.92 13.68
C LEU A 117 0.88 3.05 13.34
N SER A 118 -0.03 2.90 14.30
CA SER A 118 -1.29 2.16 14.11
C SER A 118 -2.21 2.89 13.12
N ILE A 119 -2.45 2.27 11.97
CA ILE A 119 -3.33 2.79 10.91
C ILE A 119 -4.79 2.78 11.39
N LEU A 120 -5.21 1.72 12.11
CA LEU A 120 -6.57 1.65 12.63
C LEU A 120 -6.83 2.74 13.68
N SER A 121 -5.87 2.99 14.57
CA SER A 121 -5.99 4.05 15.58
C SER A 121 -6.09 5.43 14.93
N ALA A 122 -5.26 5.72 13.93
CA ALA A 122 -5.30 6.98 13.20
C ALA A 122 -6.63 7.19 12.48
N ARG A 123 -7.10 6.14 11.79
CA ARG A 123 -8.38 6.17 11.06
C ARG A 123 -9.56 6.36 12.01
N LYS A 124 -9.55 5.68 13.16
CA LYS A 124 -10.60 5.81 14.17
C LYS A 124 -10.62 7.21 14.79
N ALA A 125 -9.45 7.77 15.10
CA ALA A 125 -9.34 9.13 15.63
C ALA A 125 -9.84 10.18 14.62
N PHE A 126 -9.44 10.04 13.35
CA PHE A 126 -9.92 10.95 12.30
C PHE A 126 -11.42 10.80 12.05
N GLN A 127 -11.94 9.57 12.03
CA GLN A 127 -13.38 9.32 11.89
C GLN A 127 -14.20 9.95 13.02
N ALA A 128 -13.69 9.92 14.27
CA ALA A 128 -14.37 10.56 15.38
C ALA A 128 -14.49 12.08 15.19
N GLU A 129 -13.48 12.74 14.62
CA GLU A 129 -13.56 14.18 14.29
C GLU A 129 -14.52 14.46 13.13
N ILE A 130 -14.56 13.59 12.11
CA ILE A 130 -15.57 13.68 11.04
C ILE A 130 -16.98 13.53 11.60
N ASP A 131 -17.19 12.57 12.50
CA ASP A 131 -18.48 12.35 13.14
C ASP A 131 -18.88 13.57 13.99
N ARG A 132 -17.93 14.16 14.73
CA ARG A 132 -18.14 15.43 15.48
C ARG A 132 -18.60 16.54 14.55
N ILE A 133 -17.86 16.83 13.48
CA ILE A 133 -18.21 17.88 12.51
C ILE A 133 -19.59 17.59 11.88
N SER A 134 -19.86 16.33 11.55
CA SER A 134 -21.14 15.93 10.95
C SER A 134 -22.33 16.08 11.90
N SER A 135 -22.11 15.95 13.22
CA SER A 135 -23.15 16.07 14.24
C SER A 135 -23.62 17.51 14.45
N GLU A 136 -22.78 18.48 14.11
CA GLU A 136 -23.09 19.92 14.19
C GLU A 136 -23.87 20.41 12.94
N LEU A 137 -23.95 19.59 11.88
CA LEU A 137 -24.66 19.91 10.63
C LEU A 137 -26.13 19.46 10.69
N ASN A 138 -26.99 20.15 9.95
CA ASN A 138 -28.36 19.66 9.73
C ASN A 138 -28.37 18.44 8.79
N GLU A 139 -29.48 17.70 8.74
CA GLU A 139 -29.52 16.43 7.99
C GLU A 139 -29.19 16.57 6.50
N SER A 140 -29.64 17.63 5.82
CA SER A 140 -29.33 17.82 4.40
C SER A 140 -27.86 18.16 4.16
N GLN A 141 -27.27 19.00 5.01
CA GLN A 141 -25.83 19.31 4.99
C GLN A 141 -25.00 18.08 5.34
N LYS A 142 -25.40 17.31 6.35
CA LYS A 142 -24.71 16.09 6.78
C LYS A 142 -24.64 15.06 5.65
N ILE A 143 -25.74 14.85 4.94
CA ILE A 143 -25.79 13.95 3.77
C ILE A 143 -24.81 14.44 2.69
N ALA A 144 -24.85 15.72 2.34
CA ALA A 144 -23.97 16.30 1.32
C ALA A 144 -22.49 16.22 1.73
N PHE A 145 -22.18 16.56 2.98
CA PHE A 145 -20.85 16.49 3.57
C PHE A 145 -20.27 15.08 3.53
N LEU A 146 -21.01 14.08 4.02
CA LEU A 146 -20.57 12.69 4.02
C LEU A 146 -20.48 12.12 2.61
N SER A 147 -21.33 12.57 1.67
CA SER A 147 -21.23 12.18 0.26
C SER A 147 -19.92 12.67 -0.35
N PHE A 148 -19.62 13.96 -0.25
CA PHE A 148 -18.38 14.53 -0.78
C PHE A 148 -17.13 13.95 -0.11
N TYR A 149 -17.18 13.71 1.21
CA TYR A 149 -16.07 13.10 1.93
C TYR A 149 -15.80 11.68 1.47
N LYS A 150 -16.84 10.84 1.34
CA LYS A 150 -16.70 9.45 0.85
C LYS A 150 -16.26 9.39 -0.61
N GLU A 151 -16.71 10.33 -1.43
CA GLU A 151 -16.31 10.41 -2.84
C GLU A 151 -14.84 10.81 -2.98
N GLY A 152 -14.34 11.73 -2.16
CA GLY A 152 -12.92 12.12 -2.17
C GLY A 152 -11.95 11.05 -1.64
N LEU A 153 -12.45 10.05 -0.90
CA LEU A 153 -11.65 8.92 -0.40
C LEU A 153 -11.61 7.71 -1.34
N LYS A 154 -12.36 7.73 -2.45
CA LYS A 154 -12.32 6.70 -3.50
C LYS A 154 -11.16 6.97 -4.47
#